data_AF-A0A8T5SXM4-F1
#
_entry.id   AF-A0A8T5SXM4-F1
#
_cell.length_a   1.000
_cell.length_b   1.000
_cell.length_c   1.000
_cell.angle_alpha   90.00
_cell.angle_beta   90.00
_cell.angle_gamma   90.00
#
_symmetry.space_group_name_H-M   'P 1'
#
loop_
_entity.id
_entity.type
_entity.pdbx_description
1 polymer ?
#
loop_
_entity_poly.entity_id
_entity_poly.type
_entity_poly.pdbx_seq_one_letter_code
_entity_poly.pdbx_strand_id
1 'polypeptide(L)'
;MSKLEEVSSKRLVLVDSFAARRNHILIFVFSLLVGVVYTAYLWFVCSTIPGVTSALLLFGSQIAMGLPAARAYYDLGVSNRDNLHFIDPAKFNGNGEHHEVEIHLGEIPLIFEKIDLQIRKYDKGSLDDLSDLVWFGIFVWAAFSSASFFLGISGYPLCLVGTLVLLVACFGSYLSGYWTIRNYGFEDDLSHLQYYVEKRLKDIDVHLPERGVRIYVQVLERWRTMILVNFSVQIKLGEDSTVEYHMGFPSSEPEHIVVKAASEILMKASEGLMNSPVIVENGWHTNQTKTPAGSFVQVINESSDFSVNKRSSFVTSPSVIDDTSGVTAEVFSKVLSLAAHGRLS
;
A
#
# COMPACT_ATOMS: atom_id res chain seq x y z
N MET A 1 13.55 2.75 -28.41
CA MET A 1 12.63 2.54 -27.27
C MET A 1 13.43 2.73 -26.01
N SER A 2 13.06 3.70 -25.18
CA SER A 2 13.78 3.95 -23.91
C SER A 2 13.50 2.79 -22.95
N LYS A 3 14.46 2.41 -22.09
CA LYS A 3 14.22 1.39 -21.05
C LYS A 3 13.05 1.78 -20.13
N LEU A 4 12.81 3.09 -19.96
CA LEU A 4 11.65 3.61 -19.25
C LEU A 4 10.34 3.29 -19.98
N GLU A 5 10.31 3.32 -21.31
CA GLU A 5 9.12 2.93 -22.09
C GLU A 5 8.84 1.43 -21.98
N GLU A 6 9.89 0.61 -21.94
CA GLU A 6 9.77 -0.84 -21.76
C GLU A 6 9.24 -1.20 -20.37
N VAL A 7 9.80 -0.57 -19.32
CA VAL A 7 9.31 -0.69 -17.93
C VAL A 7 7.91 -0.08 -17.76
N SER A 8 7.64 1.03 -18.44
CA SER A 8 6.35 1.71 -18.50
C SER A 8 5.26 0.88 -19.18
N SER A 9 5.62 0.04 -20.15
CA SER A 9 4.65 -0.80 -20.87
C SER A 9 4.05 -1.90 -19.98
N LYS A 10 4.75 -2.25 -18.90
CA LYS A 10 4.34 -3.26 -17.92
C LYS A 10 3.53 -2.63 -16.80
N ARG A 11 2.68 -3.43 -16.16
CA ARG A 11 1.78 -2.97 -15.10
C ARG A 11 2.56 -2.69 -13.82
N LEU A 12 2.78 -1.43 -13.47
CA LEU A 12 3.44 -1.04 -12.23
C LEU A 12 2.47 -1.12 -11.03
N VAL A 13 2.67 -2.11 -10.15
CA VAL A 13 1.77 -2.39 -9.03
C VAL A 13 2.40 -1.91 -7.73
N LEU A 14 1.71 -1.00 -7.04
CA LEU A 14 2.12 -0.52 -5.72
C LEU A 14 1.25 -1.07 -4.57
N VAL A 15 0.04 -1.58 -4.82
CA VAL A 15 -0.91 -2.01 -3.76
C VAL A 15 -0.99 -3.53 -3.64
N ASP A 16 -0.73 -4.06 -2.43
CA ASP A 16 -0.98 -5.46 -2.08
C ASP A 16 -2.47 -5.68 -1.88
N SER A 17 -3.05 -6.60 -2.66
CA SER A 17 -4.46 -6.99 -2.58
C SER A 17 -4.64 -8.48 -2.30
N PHE A 18 -3.56 -9.22 -2.03
CA PHE A 18 -3.64 -10.67 -1.90
C PHE A 18 -4.46 -11.09 -0.67
N ALA A 19 -4.17 -10.49 0.49
CA ALA A 19 -4.92 -10.74 1.72
C ALA A 19 -6.41 -10.36 1.56
N ALA A 20 -6.67 -9.18 0.97
CA ALA A 20 -8.04 -8.72 0.70
C ALA A 20 -8.81 -9.69 -0.21
N ARG A 21 -8.17 -10.22 -1.27
CA ARG A 21 -8.76 -11.24 -2.16
C ARG A 21 -9.07 -12.54 -1.47
N ARG A 22 -8.14 -13.04 -0.64
CA ARG A 22 -8.37 -14.27 0.14
C ARG A 22 -9.57 -14.09 1.07
N ASN A 23 -9.67 -12.94 1.72
CA ASN A 23 -10.79 -12.62 2.60
C ASN A 23 -12.11 -12.48 1.83
N HIS A 24 -12.12 -11.92 0.61
CA HIS A 24 -13.33 -11.93 -0.24
C HIS A 24 -13.85 -13.36 -0.47
N ILE A 25 -12.95 -14.32 -0.74
CA ILE A 25 -13.32 -15.73 -0.93
C ILE A 25 -13.84 -16.34 0.38
N LEU A 26 -13.17 -16.10 1.51
CA LEU A 26 -13.61 -16.60 2.81
C LEU A 26 -14.99 -16.07 3.19
N ILE A 27 -15.23 -14.78 2.96
CA ILE A 27 -16.53 -14.15 3.21
C ILE A 27 -17.59 -14.75 2.31
N PHE A 28 -17.30 -14.98 1.03
CA PHE A 28 -18.24 -15.65 0.13
C PHE A 28 -18.63 -17.05 0.63
N VAL A 29 -17.65 -17.86 1.07
CA VAL A 29 -17.91 -19.20 1.63
C VAL A 29 -18.74 -19.11 2.91
N PHE A 30 -18.43 -18.15 3.79
CA PHE A 30 -19.20 -17.91 5.02
C PHE A 30 -20.64 -17.45 4.70
N SER A 31 -20.84 -16.59 3.70
CA SER A 31 -22.17 -16.18 3.23
C SER A 31 -22.99 -17.36 2.76
N LEU A 32 -22.41 -18.31 2.02
CA LEU A 32 -23.11 -19.52 1.60
C LEU A 32 -23.58 -20.35 2.79
N LEU A 33 -22.74 -20.53 3.81
CA LEU A 33 -23.10 -21.25 5.04
C LEU A 33 -24.26 -20.55 5.77
N VAL A 34 -24.17 -19.24 5.98
CA VAL A 34 -25.24 -18.44 6.59
C VAL A 34 -26.53 -18.56 5.78
N GLY A 35 -26.43 -18.52 4.44
CA GLY A 35 -27.54 -18.72 3.54
C GLY A 35 -28.24 -20.05 3.77
N VAL A 36 -27.51 -21.16 3.82
CA VAL A 36 -28.08 -22.49 4.07
C VAL A 36 -28.80 -22.57 5.41
N VAL A 37 -28.19 -22.06 6.49
CA VAL A 37 -28.80 -22.05 7.83
C VAL A 37 -30.08 -21.21 7.84
N TYR A 38 -30.04 -20.04 7.22
CA TYR A 38 -31.19 -19.14 7.16
C TYR A 38 -32.31 -19.67 6.27
N THR A 39 -31.99 -20.34 5.17
CA THR A 39 -32.96 -21.07 4.33
C THR A 39 -33.67 -22.15 5.15
N ALA A 40 -32.93 -22.96 5.91
CA ALA A 40 -33.52 -23.99 6.77
C ALA A 40 -34.43 -23.38 7.86
N TYR A 41 -34.04 -22.25 8.43
CA TYR A 41 -34.87 -21.50 9.38
C TYR A 41 -36.17 -20.99 8.75
N LEU A 42 -36.10 -20.31 7.60
CA LEU A 42 -37.28 -19.80 6.90
C LEU A 42 -38.19 -20.92 6.42
N TRP A 43 -37.63 -22.05 5.97
CA TRP A 43 -38.39 -23.25 5.65
C TRP A 43 -39.20 -23.75 6.85
N PHE A 44 -38.57 -23.85 8.03
CA PHE A 44 -39.25 -24.26 9.25
C PHE A 44 -40.40 -23.31 9.61
N VAL A 45 -40.15 -22.00 9.63
CA VAL A 45 -41.19 -21.00 9.97
C VAL A 45 -42.35 -21.06 8.96
N CYS A 46 -42.06 -21.16 7.67
CA CYS A 46 -43.10 -21.19 6.65
C CYS A 46 -43.83 -22.53 6.50
N SER A 47 -43.35 -23.59 7.18
CA SER A 47 -44.09 -24.85 7.35
C SER A 47 -45.14 -24.83 8.45
N THR A 48 -45.18 -23.75 9.23
CA THR A 48 -46.24 -23.54 10.21
C THR A 48 -47.52 -23.04 9.54
N ILE A 49 -48.66 -23.22 10.21
CA ILE A 49 -49.96 -22.76 9.70
C ILE A 49 -49.94 -21.22 9.60
N PRO A 50 -50.36 -20.64 8.46
CA PRO A 50 -50.49 -19.20 8.31
C PRO A 50 -51.43 -18.61 9.38
N GLY A 51 -50.94 -17.61 10.11
CA GLY A 51 -51.67 -16.94 11.16
C GLY A 51 -50.92 -15.69 11.64
N VAL A 52 -51.57 -14.90 12.50
CA VAL A 52 -51.01 -13.64 13.00
C VAL A 52 -49.67 -13.88 13.71
N THR A 53 -49.59 -14.91 14.55
CA THR A 53 -48.37 -15.22 15.31
C THR A 53 -47.21 -15.66 14.42
N SER A 54 -47.45 -16.51 13.43
CA SER A 54 -46.42 -16.99 12.49
C SER A 54 -45.96 -15.88 11.53
N ALA A 55 -46.87 -15.00 11.09
CA ALA A 55 -46.53 -13.82 10.31
C ALA A 55 -45.70 -12.79 11.10
N LEU A 56 -46.06 -12.52 12.37
CA LEU A 56 -45.27 -11.63 13.23
C LEU A 56 -43.89 -12.22 13.57
N LEU A 57 -43.82 -13.53 13.78
CA LEU A 57 -42.54 -14.23 13.98
C LEU A 57 -41.66 -14.12 12.74
N LEU A 58 -42.23 -14.32 11.55
CA LEU A 58 -41.52 -14.16 10.28
C LEU A 58 -41.01 -12.71 10.12
N PHE A 59 -41.87 -11.71 10.33
CA PHE A 59 -41.49 -10.29 10.25
C PHE A 59 -40.36 -9.95 11.21
N GLY A 60 -40.54 -10.28 12.50
CA GLY A 60 -39.58 -9.95 13.55
C GLY A 60 -38.24 -10.67 13.36
N SER A 61 -38.26 -11.94 12.97
CA SER A 61 -37.03 -12.71 12.75
C SER A 61 -36.22 -12.23 11.55
N GLN A 62 -36.87 -11.87 10.43
CA GLN A 62 -36.17 -11.34 9.27
C GLN A 62 -35.46 -10.02 9.58
N ILE A 63 -36.06 -9.15 10.38
CA ILE A 63 -35.43 -7.90 10.82
C ILE A 63 -34.33 -8.18 11.85
N ALA A 64 -34.62 -9.01 12.86
CA ALA A 64 -33.70 -9.31 13.95
C ALA A 64 -32.45 -10.07 13.49
N MET A 65 -32.54 -10.85 12.40
CA MET A 65 -31.37 -11.48 11.76
C MET A 65 -30.77 -10.59 10.68
N GLY A 66 -31.60 -9.93 9.88
CA GLY A 66 -31.18 -9.15 8.72
C GLY A 66 -30.34 -7.93 9.07
N LEU A 67 -30.77 -7.11 10.03
CA LEU A 67 -30.03 -5.88 10.38
C LEU A 67 -28.66 -6.18 11.03
N PRO A 68 -28.55 -7.08 12.02
CA PRO A 68 -27.24 -7.43 12.58
C PRO A 68 -26.32 -8.08 11.55
N ALA A 69 -26.85 -8.94 10.66
CA ALA A 69 -26.06 -9.51 9.58
C ALA A 69 -25.54 -8.40 8.64
N ALA A 70 -26.41 -7.52 8.16
CA ALA A 70 -26.01 -6.40 7.31
C ALA A 70 -24.92 -5.53 7.97
N ARG A 71 -25.07 -5.20 9.26
CA ARG A 71 -24.06 -4.45 10.03
C ARG A 71 -22.74 -5.22 10.14
N ALA A 72 -22.78 -6.52 10.47
CA ALA A 72 -21.57 -7.34 10.57
C ALA A 72 -20.84 -7.44 9.23
N TYR A 73 -21.57 -7.59 8.12
CA TYR A 73 -20.97 -7.61 6.78
C TYR A 73 -20.35 -6.26 6.39
N TYR A 74 -20.97 -5.14 6.77
CA TYR A 74 -20.34 -3.83 6.61
C TYR A 74 -19.00 -3.76 7.35
N ASP A 75 -18.95 -4.18 8.62
CA ASP A 75 -17.72 -4.16 9.42
C ASP A 75 -16.65 -5.10 8.84
N LEU A 76 -17.05 -6.26 8.32
CA LEU A 76 -16.14 -7.15 7.57
C LEU A 76 -15.62 -6.48 6.28
N GLY A 77 -16.44 -5.67 5.61
CA GLY A 77 -16.04 -4.87 4.45
C GLY A 77 -14.96 -3.86 4.82
N VAL A 78 -15.22 -3.06 5.86
CA VAL A 78 -14.28 -2.07 6.40
C VAL A 78 -12.97 -2.74 6.82
N SER A 79 -13.05 -3.80 7.62
CA SER A 79 -11.87 -4.55 8.08
C SER A 79 -11.11 -5.19 6.91
N ASN A 80 -11.82 -5.62 5.85
CA ASN A 80 -11.13 -6.17 4.70
C ASN A 80 -10.37 -5.10 3.90
N ARG A 81 -10.92 -3.89 3.80
CA ARG A 81 -10.24 -2.74 3.17
C ARG A 81 -8.93 -2.42 3.88
N ASP A 82 -8.86 -2.56 5.20
CA ASP A 82 -7.64 -2.35 6.00
C ASP A 82 -6.50 -3.31 5.66
N ASN A 83 -6.76 -4.40 4.94
CA ASN A 83 -5.71 -5.29 4.44
C ASN A 83 -5.05 -4.78 3.15
N LEU A 84 -5.60 -3.74 2.51
CA LEU A 84 -4.96 -3.07 1.39
C LEU A 84 -3.86 -2.15 1.92
N HIS A 85 -2.64 -2.33 1.43
CA HIS A 85 -1.48 -1.53 1.81
C HIS A 85 -0.52 -1.47 0.63
N PHE A 86 0.45 -0.55 0.67
CA PHE A 86 1.51 -0.58 -0.33
C PHE A 86 2.38 -1.84 -0.16
N ILE A 87 2.81 -2.38 -1.29
CA ILE A 87 3.64 -3.57 -1.37
C ILE A 87 4.99 -3.25 -0.74
N ASP A 88 5.40 -4.09 0.19
CA ASP A 88 6.76 -4.06 0.74
C ASP A 88 7.69 -4.90 -0.14
N PRO A 89 8.67 -4.29 -0.83
CA PRO A 89 9.62 -5.01 -1.67
C PRO A 89 10.39 -6.10 -0.91
N ALA A 90 10.64 -5.91 0.39
CA ALA A 90 11.38 -6.85 1.22
C ALA A 90 10.73 -8.25 1.29
N LYS A 91 9.40 -8.33 1.16
CA LYS A 91 8.65 -9.60 1.15
C LYS A 91 8.93 -10.47 -0.08
N PHE A 92 9.60 -9.93 -1.10
CA PHE A 92 9.84 -10.61 -2.38
C PHE A 92 11.30 -10.98 -2.61
N ASN A 93 12.17 -10.84 -1.60
CA ASN A 93 13.60 -11.09 -1.70
C ASN A 93 13.90 -12.46 -2.36
N GLY A 94 14.51 -12.42 -3.55
CA GLY A 94 14.95 -13.60 -4.32
C GLY A 94 13.97 -14.14 -5.39
N ASN A 95 12.75 -13.60 -5.50
CA ASN A 95 11.74 -14.06 -6.46
C ASN A 95 11.35 -12.96 -7.47
N GLY A 96 12.28 -12.59 -8.34
CA GLY A 96 12.03 -11.68 -9.48
C GLY A 96 13.33 -11.16 -10.09
N GLU A 97 13.21 -10.53 -11.26
CA GLU A 97 14.34 -9.87 -11.92
C GLU A 97 14.37 -8.40 -11.49
N HIS A 98 15.50 -7.96 -10.95
CA HIS A 98 15.70 -6.56 -10.58
C HIS A 98 16.14 -5.77 -11.81
N HIS A 99 15.46 -4.65 -12.07
CA HIS A 99 15.84 -3.71 -13.12
C HIS A 99 16.12 -2.34 -12.52
N GLU A 100 17.20 -1.72 -13.01
CA GLU A 100 17.54 -0.34 -12.72
C GLU A 100 17.27 0.49 -13.97
N VAL A 101 16.41 1.49 -13.83
CA VAL A 101 16.02 2.38 -14.94
C VAL A 101 16.53 3.76 -14.63
N GLU A 102 17.43 4.26 -15.48
CA GLU A 102 17.93 5.64 -15.40
C GLU A 102 16.79 6.60 -15.75
N ILE A 103 16.58 7.60 -14.89
CA ILE A 103 15.56 8.64 -15.04
C ILE A 103 16.13 10.03 -14.78
N HIS A 104 15.39 11.04 -15.23
CA HIS A 104 15.61 12.43 -14.85
C HIS A 104 14.67 12.85 -13.72
N LEU A 105 15.06 13.87 -12.94
CA LEU A 105 14.24 14.41 -11.84
C LEU A 105 12.84 14.82 -12.33
N GLY A 106 12.75 15.39 -13.54
CA GLY A 106 11.48 15.78 -14.16
C GLY A 106 10.56 14.62 -14.59
N GLU A 107 11.05 13.38 -14.57
CA GLU A 107 10.26 12.19 -14.93
C GLU A 107 9.59 11.53 -13.71
N ILE A 108 9.95 11.93 -12.48
CA ILE A 108 9.35 11.39 -11.26
C ILE A 108 7.83 11.59 -11.24
N PRO A 109 7.27 12.79 -11.52
CA PRO A 109 5.82 12.98 -11.56
C PRO A 109 5.11 12.01 -12.51
N LEU A 110 5.72 11.69 -13.66
CA LEU A 110 5.14 10.78 -14.66
C LEU A 110 5.07 9.33 -14.15
N ILE A 111 6.01 8.91 -13.29
CA ILE A 111 5.99 7.59 -12.66
C ILE A 111 4.83 7.54 -11.66
N PHE A 112 4.69 8.56 -10.82
CA PHE A 112 3.60 8.65 -9.85
C PHE A 112 2.23 8.79 -10.50
N GLU A 113 2.09 9.53 -11.60
CA GLU A 113 0.86 9.60 -12.39
C GLU A 113 0.43 8.22 -12.92
N LYS A 114 1.38 7.42 -13.43
CA LYS A 114 1.09 6.05 -13.88
C LYS A 114 0.67 5.14 -12.74
N ILE A 115 1.23 5.33 -11.55
CA ILE A 115 0.82 4.62 -10.34
C ILE A 115 -0.59 5.03 -9.94
N ASP A 116 -0.89 6.32 -9.94
CA ASP A 116 -2.20 6.89 -9.60
C ASP A 116 -3.31 6.25 -10.44
N LEU A 117 -3.12 6.18 -11.76
CA LEU A 117 -4.07 5.52 -12.67
C LEU A 117 -4.40 4.08 -12.28
N GLN A 118 -3.45 3.36 -11.67
CA GLN A 118 -3.68 2.00 -11.19
C GLN A 118 -4.29 1.93 -9.80
N ILE A 119 -4.03 2.94 -8.96
CA ILE A 119 -4.51 3.02 -7.59
C ILE A 119 -5.97 3.49 -7.54
N ARG A 120 -6.41 4.37 -8.44
CA ARG A 120 -7.79 4.90 -8.52
C ARG A 120 -8.90 3.84 -8.44
N LYS A 121 -8.64 2.61 -8.88
CA LYS A 121 -9.60 1.50 -8.78
C LYS A 121 -9.86 1.05 -7.33
N TYR A 122 -8.95 1.32 -6.41
CA TYR A 122 -9.06 1.02 -4.98
C TYR A 122 -9.62 2.20 -4.17
N ASP A 123 -9.51 3.42 -4.68
CA ASP A 123 -10.07 4.65 -4.09
C ASP A 123 -11.47 5.00 -4.59
N LYS A 124 -12.13 4.09 -5.32
CA LYS A 124 -13.53 4.28 -5.67
C LYS A 124 -14.36 4.40 -4.39
N GLY A 125 -14.99 5.57 -4.24
CA GLY A 125 -15.88 5.84 -3.12
C GLY A 125 -17.13 4.98 -3.12
N SER A 126 -17.63 4.75 -1.91
CA SER A 126 -18.97 4.22 -1.67
C SER A 126 -20.01 5.17 -2.24
N LEU A 127 -21.09 4.61 -2.78
CA LEU A 127 -22.37 5.33 -2.84
C LEU A 127 -22.83 5.44 -1.38
N ASP A 128 -22.85 6.65 -0.83
CA ASP A 128 -23.21 6.93 0.57
C ASP A 128 -24.55 6.27 0.97
N ASP A 129 -25.45 6.12 0.00
CA ASP A 129 -26.81 5.59 0.20
C ASP A 129 -26.94 4.07 0.21
N LEU A 130 -25.86 3.30 -0.02
CA LEU A 130 -25.99 1.85 -0.20
C LEU A 130 -26.39 1.12 1.10
N SER A 131 -25.90 1.56 2.26
CA SER A 131 -26.27 0.97 3.55
C SER A 131 -27.74 1.24 3.89
N ASP A 132 -28.21 2.46 3.65
CA ASP A 132 -29.60 2.86 3.90
C ASP A 132 -30.57 2.09 2.99
N LEU A 133 -30.21 1.91 1.72
CA LEU A 133 -30.96 1.11 0.77
C LEU A 133 -31.04 -0.35 1.21
N VAL A 134 -29.95 -0.92 1.75
CA VAL A 134 -29.95 -2.28 2.28
C VAL A 134 -30.91 -2.41 3.47
N TRP A 135 -30.85 -1.49 4.43
CA TRP A 135 -31.74 -1.53 5.60
C TRP A 135 -33.20 -1.38 5.20
N PHE A 136 -33.49 -0.43 4.32
CA PHE A 136 -34.82 -0.25 3.74
C PHE A 136 -35.29 -1.51 3.02
N GLY A 137 -34.44 -2.13 2.21
CA GLY A 137 -34.74 -3.39 1.52
C GLY A 137 -35.11 -4.54 2.46
N ILE A 138 -34.41 -4.67 3.59
CA ILE A 138 -34.73 -5.66 4.63
C ILE A 138 -36.12 -5.41 5.21
N PHE A 139 -36.46 -4.16 5.57
CA PHE A 139 -37.77 -3.83 6.12
C PHE A 139 -38.90 -4.07 5.12
N VAL A 140 -38.75 -3.61 3.88
CA VAL A 140 -39.75 -3.78 2.82
C VAL A 140 -39.98 -5.26 2.54
N TRP A 141 -38.90 -6.05 2.45
CA TRP A 141 -39.01 -7.49 2.24
C TRP A 141 -39.66 -8.21 3.42
N ALA A 142 -39.30 -7.86 4.65
CA ALA A 142 -39.92 -8.43 5.85
C ALA A 142 -41.43 -8.17 5.88
N ALA A 143 -41.85 -6.94 5.58
CA ALA A 143 -43.27 -6.59 5.51
C ALA A 143 -44.00 -7.34 4.38
N PHE A 144 -43.43 -7.33 3.17
CA PHE A 144 -44.03 -7.96 1.99
C PHE A 144 -44.16 -9.48 2.14
N SER A 145 -43.10 -10.15 2.58
CA SER A 145 -43.11 -11.61 2.77
C SER A 145 -44.07 -12.03 3.88
N SER A 146 -44.13 -11.27 4.98
CA SER A 146 -45.04 -11.57 6.10
C SER A 146 -46.51 -11.34 5.75
N ALA A 147 -46.83 -10.27 5.01
CA ALA A 147 -48.18 -10.02 4.52
C ALA A 147 -48.62 -11.09 3.51
N SER A 148 -47.73 -11.48 2.58
CA SER A 148 -48.02 -12.50 1.57
C SER A 148 -48.24 -13.88 2.20
N PHE A 149 -47.44 -14.22 3.23
CA PHE A 149 -47.61 -15.44 4.02
C PHE A 149 -48.93 -15.42 4.80
N PHE A 150 -49.27 -14.30 5.46
CA PHE A 150 -50.54 -14.15 6.19
C PHE A 150 -51.77 -14.31 5.28
N LEU A 151 -51.72 -13.75 4.07
CA LEU A 151 -52.80 -13.85 3.09
C LEU A 151 -52.87 -15.20 2.36
N GLY A 152 -51.89 -16.09 2.59
CA GLY A 152 -51.81 -17.40 1.93
C GLY A 152 -51.57 -17.33 0.42
N ILE A 153 -51.14 -16.16 -0.09
CA ILE A 153 -50.96 -15.90 -1.53
C ILE A 153 -49.69 -16.59 -2.05
N SER A 154 -48.69 -16.72 -1.18
CA SER A 154 -47.39 -17.22 -1.56
C SER A 154 -47.05 -18.46 -0.73
N GLY A 155 -47.05 -19.63 -1.38
CA GLY A 155 -46.59 -20.87 -0.75
C GLY A 155 -45.11 -20.80 -0.32
N TYR A 156 -44.60 -21.94 0.16
CA TYR A 156 -43.20 -22.15 0.57
C TYR A 156 -42.10 -21.46 -0.26
N PRO A 157 -42.18 -21.38 -1.61
CA PRO A 157 -41.11 -20.79 -2.42
C PRO A 157 -40.81 -19.32 -2.14
N LEU A 158 -41.82 -18.50 -1.79
CA LEU A 158 -41.61 -17.06 -1.57
C LEU A 158 -40.85 -16.79 -0.27
N CYS A 159 -40.99 -17.67 0.72
CA CYS A 159 -40.17 -17.60 1.93
C CYS A 159 -38.70 -17.85 1.63
N LEU A 160 -38.38 -18.75 0.69
CA LEU A 160 -36.99 -19.07 0.33
C LEU A 160 -36.30 -17.92 -0.41
N VAL A 161 -37.06 -17.07 -1.11
CA VAL A 161 -36.54 -15.83 -1.70
C VAL A 161 -35.96 -14.89 -0.63
N GLY A 162 -36.43 -14.99 0.61
CA GLY A 162 -35.89 -14.20 1.73
C GLY A 162 -34.43 -14.49 2.02
N THR A 163 -33.93 -15.71 1.76
CA THR A 163 -32.49 -15.96 1.84
C THR A 163 -31.72 -15.20 0.78
N LEU A 164 -32.22 -15.16 -0.46
CA LEU A 164 -31.57 -14.40 -1.53
C LEU A 164 -31.52 -12.91 -1.19
N VAL A 165 -32.63 -12.35 -0.68
CA VAL A 165 -32.68 -10.96 -0.24
C VAL A 165 -31.66 -10.69 0.87
N LEU A 166 -31.55 -11.57 1.87
CA LEU A 166 -30.55 -11.45 2.92
C LEU A 166 -29.12 -11.47 2.35
N LEU A 167 -28.82 -12.40 1.43
CA LEU A 167 -27.49 -12.50 0.84
C LEU A 167 -27.12 -11.27 0.00
N VAL A 168 -28.08 -10.74 -0.77
CA VAL A 168 -27.90 -9.51 -1.54
C VAL A 168 -27.71 -8.31 -0.61
N ALA A 169 -28.49 -8.22 0.47
CA ALA A 169 -28.33 -7.21 1.51
C ALA A 169 -26.93 -7.27 2.16
N CYS A 170 -26.50 -8.45 2.60
CA CYS A 170 -25.18 -8.66 3.19
C CYS A 170 -24.06 -8.31 2.20
N PHE A 171 -24.19 -8.68 0.93
CA PHE A 171 -23.23 -8.32 -0.11
C PHE A 171 -23.19 -6.81 -0.36
N GLY A 172 -24.35 -6.15 -0.41
CA GLY A 172 -24.46 -4.69 -0.53
C GLY A 172 -23.80 -3.97 0.63
N SER A 173 -24.09 -4.37 1.87
CA SER A 173 -23.45 -3.82 3.07
C SER A 173 -21.96 -4.07 3.10
N TYR A 174 -21.50 -5.25 2.71
CA TYR A 174 -20.09 -5.57 2.58
C TYR A 174 -19.37 -4.66 1.59
N LEU A 175 -19.95 -4.47 0.40
CA LEU A 175 -19.40 -3.57 -0.61
C LEU A 175 -19.39 -2.12 -0.12
N SER A 176 -20.46 -1.67 0.53
CA SER A 176 -20.54 -0.36 1.16
C SER A 176 -19.40 -0.16 2.17
N GLY A 177 -19.18 -1.11 3.08
CA GLY A 177 -18.07 -1.05 4.03
C GLY A 177 -16.70 -1.09 3.37
N TYR A 178 -16.51 -1.95 2.36
CA TYR A 178 -15.24 -2.07 1.62
C TYR A 178 -14.90 -0.84 0.78
N TRP A 179 -15.91 -0.13 0.27
CA TRP A 179 -15.75 1.12 -0.49
C TRP A 179 -15.90 2.39 0.34
N THR A 180 -16.24 2.27 1.63
CA THR A 180 -16.27 3.43 2.51
C THR A 180 -14.88 4.04 2.54
N ILE A 181 -14.77 5.27 2.02
CA ILE A 181 -13.56 6.07 2.10
C ILE A 181 -13.37 6.39 3.58
N ARG A 182 -12.31 5.87 4.19
CA ARG A 182 -11.84 6.41 5.47
C ARG A 182 -11.27 7.82 5.23
N ASN A 183 -10.93 8.56 6.29
CA ASN A 183 -10.35 9.91 6.21
C ASN A 183 -9.01 10.03 5.43
N TYR A 184 -8.65 9.03 4.62
CA TYR A 184 -7.45 8.94 3.80
C TYR A 184 -7.66 8.02 2.59
N GLY A 185 -7.28 8.50 1.41
CA GLY A 185 -7.20 7.70 0.18
C GLY A 185 -5.77 7.24 -0.13
N PHE A 186 -5.62 6.21 -0.98
CA PHE A 186 -4.31 5.87 -1.51
C PHE A 186 -3.76 6.97 -2.44
N GLU A 187 -4.63 7.76 -3.08
CA GLU A 187 -4.27 8.97 -3.84
C GLU A 187 -3.55 10.00 -2.97
N ASP A 188 -4.04 10.27 -1.76
CA ASP A 188 -3.38 11.16 -0.80
C ASP A 188 -2.02 10.58 -0.38
N ASP A 189 -1.98 9.30 -0.04
CA ASP A 189 -0.75 8.62 0.38
C ASP A 189 0.30 8.60 -0.73
N LEU A 190 -0.13 8.41 -1.97
CA LEU A 190 0.73 8.47 -3.13
C LEU A 190 1.28 9.89 -3.35
N SER A 191 0.44 10.92 -3.15
CA SER A 191 0.84 12.32 -3.25
C SER A 191 1.88 12.70 -2.18
N HIS A 192 1.70 12.22 -0.95
CA HIS A 192 2.67 12.39 0.13
C HIS A 192 4.01 11.68 -0.19
N LEU A 193 3.94 10.45 -0.68
CA LEU A 193 5.14 9.70 -1.09
C LEU A 193 5.86 10.39 -2.26
N GLN A 194 5.12 10.91 -3.25
CA GLN A 194 5.68 11.68 -4.34
C GLN A 194 6.42 12.91 -3.82
N TYR A 195 5.77 13.71 -2.98
CA TYR A 195 6.38 14.90 -2.40
C TYR A 195 7.65 14.56 -1.60
N TYR A 196 7.63 13.49 -0.80
CA TYR A 196 8.81 12.99 -0.09
C TYR A 196 9.97 12.69 -1.04
N VAL A 197 9.73 11.91 -2.10
CA VAL A 197 10.76 11.51 -3.08
C VAL A 197 11.31 12.73 -3.83
N GLU A 198 10.43 13.59 -4.33
CA GLU A 198 10.83 14.78 -5.09
C GLU A 198 11.65 15.74 -4.22
N LYS A 199 11.19 15.99 -2.99
CA LYS A 199 11.87 16.88 -2.05
C LYS A 199 13.26 16.35 -1.69
N ARG A 200 13.36 15.05 -1.41
CA ARG A 200 14.64 14.38 -1.13
C ARG A 200 15.64 14.50 -2.27
N LEU A 201 15.22 14.17 -3.48
CA LEU A 201 16.11 14.23 -4.64
C LEU A 201 16.49 15.65 -5.00
N LYS A 202 15.56 16.60 -4.88
CA LYS A 202 15.83 18.02 -5.14
C LYS A 202 16.84 18.61 -4.17
N ASP A 203 16.75 18.27 -2.88
CA ASP A 203 17.71 18.77 -1.89
C ASP A 203 19.10 18.15 -2.09
N ILE A 204 19.17 16.86 -2.47
CA ILE A 204 20.43 16.23 -2.86
C ILE A 204 21.01 16.90 -4.11
N ASP A 205 20.18 17.16 -5.14
CA ASP A 205 20.58 17.78 -6.42
C ASP A 205 21.32 19.12 -6.23
N VAL A 206 20.92 19.93 -5.24
CA VAL A 206 21.59 21.20 -4.89
C VAL A 206 23.07 21.01 -4.53
N HIS A 207 23.45 19.85 -3.99
CA HIS A 207 24.83 19.55 -3.60
C HIS A 207 25.61 18.74 -4.64
N LEU A 208 25.01 18.46 -5.80
CA LEU A 208 25.64 17.64 -6.83
C LEU A 208 26.56 18.46 -7.74
N PRO A 209 27.74 17.93 -8.11
CA PRO A 209 28.51 18.49 -9.20
C PRO A 209 27.74 18.30 -10.53
N GLU A 210 27.76 19.30 -11.41
CA GLU A 210 27.02 19.31 -12.69
C GLU A 210 27.32 18.12 -13.63
N ARG A 211 28.34 17.30 -13.35
CA ARG A 211 28.77 16.18 -14.21
C ARG A 211 28.73 14.85 -13.46
N GLY A 212 28.10 13.85 -14.09
CA GLY A 212 28.22 12.44 -13.70
C GLY A 212 27.16 11.91 -12.74
N VAL A 213 26.10 12.68 -12.49
CA VAL A 213 24.92 12.27 -11.71
C VAL A 213 23.98 11.44 -12.57
N ARG A 214 23.47 10.34 -12.02
CA ARG A 214 22.39 9.54 -12.59
C ARG A 214 21.39 9.19 -11.49
N ILE A 215 20.11 9.40 -11.76
CA ILE A 215 19.03 8.98 -10.87
C ILE A 215 18.49 7.67 -11.42
N TYR A 216 18.27 6.69 -10.56
CA TYR A 216 17.70 5.40 -10.93
C TYR A 216 16.42 5.12 -10.17
N VAL A 217 15.47 4.50 -10.86
CA VAL A 217 14.35 3.81 -10.25
C VAL A 217 14.65 2.33 -10.27
N GLN A 218 14.66 1.73 -9.09
CA GLN A 218 14.80 0.30 -8.92
C GLN A 218 13.41 -0.32 -8.93
N VAL A 219 13.20 -1.29 -9.80
CA VAL A 219 11.94 -2.01 -9.93
C VAL A 219 12.19 -3.51 -9.94
N LEU A 220 11.28 -4.25 -9.31
CA LEU A 220 11.29 -5.71 -9.30
C LEU A 220 10.25 -6.20 -10.30
N GLU A 221 10.70 -6.90 -11.33
CA GLU A 221 9.80 -7.57 -12.26
C GLU A 221 9.40 -8.94 -11.71
N ARG A 222 8.08 -9.15 -11.65
CA ARG A 222 7.48 -10.45 -11.37
C ARG A 222 6.34 -10.70 -12.34
N TRP A 223 6.53 -11.68 -13.23
CA TRP A 223 5.53 -12.10 -14.24
C TRP A 223 5.09 -10.98 -15.18
N ARG A 224 4.00 -10.26 -14.84
CA ARG A 224 3.45 -9.16 -15.64
C ARG A 224 3.33 -7.87 -14.82
N THR A 225 3.96 -7.84 -13.65
CA THR A 225 3.88 -6.74 -12.71
C THR A 225 5.27 -6.23 -12.36
N MET A 226 5.42 -4.91 -12.32
CA MET A 226 6.62 -4.22 -11.85
C MET A 226 6.31 -3.65 -10.47
N ILE A 227 7.16 -3.91 -9.49
CA ILE A 227 7.02 -3.39 -8.13
C ILE A 227 8.09 -2.32 -7.94
N LEU A 228 7.71 -1.13 -7.47
CA LEU A 228 8.66 -0.08 -7.13
C LEU A 228 9.48 -0.52 -5.91
N VAL A 229 10.78 -0.66 -6.08
CA VAL A 229 11.69 -1.11 -5.02
C VAL A 229 12.30 0.06 -4.29
N ASN A 230 12.84 1.04 -5.02
CA ASN A 230 13.57 2.17 -4.44
C ASN A 230 13.82 3.28 -5.48
N PHE A 231 14.18 4.46 -4.99
CA PHE A 231 14.86 5.49 -5.79
C PHE A 231 16.31 5.62 -5.29
N SER A 232 17.24 5.75 -6.22
CA SER A 232 18.66 5.93 -5.90
C SER A 232 19.33 6.98 -6.76
N VAL A 233 20.38 7.59 -6.24
CA VAL A 233 21.23 8.55 -6.95
C VAL A 233 22.63 7.98 -6.99
N GLN A 234 23.22 7.88 -8.18
CA GLN A 234 24.60 7.44 -8.36
C GLN A 234 25.44 8.57 -8.94
N ILE A 235 26.62 8.77 -8.35
CA ILE A 235 27.65 9.68 -8.86
C ILE A 235 28.89 8.88 -9.14
N LYS A 236 29.40 8.98 -10.37
CA LYS A 236 30.70 8.42 -10.74
C LYS A 236 31.79 9.43 -10.43
N LEU A 237 32.66 9.10 -9.49
CA LEU A 237 33.85 9.89 -9.17
C LEU A 237 35.02 9.56 -10.10
N GLY A 238 34.99 8.38 -10.75
CA GLY A 238 35.79 7.97 -11.91
C GLY A 238 35.59 6.49 -12.23
N GLU A 239 36.56 5.79 -12.84
CA GLU A 239 36.34 4.42 -13.36
C GLU A 239 35.92 3.41 -12.29
N ASP A 240 36.59 3.39 -11.13
CA ASP A 240 36.34 2.43 -10.05
C ASP A 240 35.78 3.07 -8.77
N SER A 241 35.17 4.26 -8.87
CA SER A 241 34.69 4.98 -7.68
C SER A 241 33.30 5.54 -7.88
N THR A 242 32.36 5.10 -7.04
CA THR A 242 30.96 5.55 -7.06
C THR A 242 30.47 5.89 -5.67
N VAL A 243 29.62 6.91 -5.60
CA VAL A 243 28.80 7.21 -4.43
C VAL A 243 27.35 6.99 -4.82
N GLU A 244 26.63 6.21 -4.03
CA GLU A 244 25.25 5.82 -4.29
C GLU A 244 24.40 6.17 -3.07
N TYR A 245 23.34 6.96 -3.25
CA TYR A 245 22.32 7.20 -2.22
C TYR A 245 21.10 6.33 -2.51
N HIS A 246 20.53 5.72 -1.48
CA HIS A 246 19.37 4.84 -1.52
C HIS A 246 18.34 5.30 -0.49
N MET A 247 17.09 5.54 -0.91
CA MET A 247 16.06 6.09 -0.03
C MET A 247 15.52 5.13 1.04
N GLY A 248 15.73 3.81 0.90
CA GLY A 248 15.30 2.83 1.91
C GLY A 248 13.81 2.52 1.90
N PHE A 249 13.22 2.35 0.72
CA PHE A 249 11.80 1.96 0.57
C PHE A 249 11.45 0.59 1.18
N PRO A 250 12.26 -0.47 1.02
CA PRO A 250 12.01 -1.77 1.63
C PRO A 250 12.11 -1.73 3.15
N SER A 251 11.21 -2.40 3.87
CA SER A 251 11.26 -2.39 5.34
C SER A 251 12.50 -3.06 5.95
N SER A 252 13.21 -3.86 5.15
CA SER A 252 14.46 -4.51 5.54
C SER A 252 15.71 -3.66 5.29
N GLU A 253 15.59 -2.55 4.56
CA GLU A 253 16.72 -1.75 4.11
C GLU A 253 16.50 -0.28 4.49
N PRO A 254 17.16 0.22 5.55
CA PRO A 254 17.06 1.63 5.92
C PRO A 254 17.66 2.52 4.83
N GLU A 255 17.33 3.81 4.87
CA GLU A 255 17.97 4.83 4.06
C GLU A 255 19.49 4.80 4.28
N HIS A 256 20.27 4.82 3.19
CA HIS A 256 21.72 4.70 3.30
C HIS A 256 22.46 5.26 2.09
N ILE A 257 23.74 5.53 2.30
CA ILE A 257 24.69 5.98 1.26
C ILE A 257 25.82 4.94 1.19
N VAL A 258 26.19 4.51 -0.02
CA VAL A 258 27.27 3.57 -0.28
C VAL A 258 28.39 4.28 -1.04
N VAL A 259 29.61 4.14 -0.55
CA VAL A 259 30.84 4.54 -1.24
C VAL A 259 31.59 3.30 -1.68
N LYS A 260 31.73 3.12 -2.98
CA LYS A 260 32.56 2.09 -3.61
C LYS A 260 33.80 2.78 -4.16
N ALA A 261 34.99 2.38 -3.73
CA ALA A 261 36.26 2.98 -4.17
C ALA A 261 37.44 2.05 -3.85
N ALA A 262 38.65 2.46 -4.23
CA ALA A 262 39.89 1.80 -3.81
C ALA A 262 40.06 1.84 -2.28
N SER A 263 40.74 0.84 -1.72
CA SER A 263 40.84 0.64 -0.26
C SER A 263 41.39 1.86 0.49
N GLU A 264 42.32 2.60 -0.10
CA GLU A 264 42.91 3.80 0.52
C GLU A 264 41.89 4.93 0.69
N ILE A 265 41.05 5.14 -0.34
CA ILE A 265 39.96 6.13 -0.30
C ILE A 265 38.91 5.70 0.72
N LEU A 266 38.58 4.41 0.75
CA LEU A 266 37.60 3.88 1.71
C LEU A 266 38.06 4.01 3.16
N MET A 267 39.34 3.80 3.47
CA MET A 267 39.87 4.02 4.82
C MET A 267 39.77 5.50 5.22
N LYS A 268 40.25 6.41 4.37
CA LYS A 268 40.16 7.86 4.62
C LYS A 268 38.71 8.32 4.78
N ALA A 269 37.81 7.85 3.92
CA ALA A 269 36.39 8.16 4.00
C ALA A 269 35.77 7.61 5.29
N SER A 270 36.03 6.34 5.64
CA SER A 270 35.51 5.72 6.86
C SER A 270 35.94 6.50 8.11
N GLU A 271 37.23 6.82 8.26
CA GLU A 271 37.74 7.57 9.40
C GLU A 271 37.17 9.00 9.45
N GLY A 272 37.07 9.67 8.30
CA GLY A 272 36.49 11.01 8.20
C GLY A 272 35.00 11.06 8.51
N LEU A 273 34.25 10.01 8.13
CA LEU A 273 32.81 9.91 8.33
C LEU A 273 32.45 9.53 9.77
N MET A 274 33.19 8.60 10.38
CA MET A 274 33.00 8.20 11.79
C MET A 274 33.16 9.37 12.77
N ASN A 275 33.99 10.36 12.42
CA ASN A 275 34.26 11.53 13.26
C ASN A 275 33.46 12.78 12.85
N SER A 276 32.55 12.68 11.87
CA SER A 276 31.81 13.83 11.36
C SER A 276 30.62 14.17 12.27
N PRO A 277 30.54 15.38 12.85
CA PRO A 277 29.41 15.79 13.70
C PRO A 277 28.06 15.65 12.99
N VAL A 278 27.99 16.05 11.71
CA VAL A 278 26.78 15.95 10.87
C VAL A 278 26.23 14.52 10.78
N ILE A 279 27.08 13.51 10.90
CA ILE A 279 26.66 12.10 10.83
C ILE A 279 26.21 11.63 12.21
N VAL A 280 27.05 11.84 13.23
CA VAL A 280 26.81 11.34 14.59
C VAL A 280 25.63 12.05 15.26
N GLU A 281 25.53 13.36 15.12
CA GLU A 281 24.48 14.17 15.77
C GLU A 281 23.09 13.91 15.16
N ASN A 282 23.03 13.49 13.89
CA ASN A 282 21.79 13.19 13.18
C ASN A 282 21.43 11.69 13.17
N GLY A 283 22.09 10.86 13.97
CA GLY A 283 21.77 9.44 14.10
C GLY A 283 22.14 8.56 12.90
N TRP A 284 23.09 9.01 12.08
CA TRP A 284 23.66 8.21 11.00
C TRP A 284 24.88 7.42 11.50
N HIS A 285 25.05 6.19 11.01
CA HIS A 285 26.14 5.30 11.40
C HIS A 285 26.97 4.88 10.20
N THR A 286 28.30 4.91 10.35
CA THR A 286 29.23 4.49 9.30
C THR A 286 29.71 3.07 9.54
N ASN A 287 29.45 2.19 8.59
CA ASN A 287 29.88 0.79 8.58
C ASN A 287 30.81 0.52 7.39
N GLN A 288 31.86 -0.26 7.62
CA GLN A 288 32.72 -0.75 6.54
C GLN A 288 32.46 -2.24 6.33
N THR A 289 32.03 -2.60 5.12
CA THR A 289 31.66 -3.98 4.80
C THR A 289 32.55 -4.51 3.68
N LYS A 290 33.02 -5.75 3.86
CA LYS A 290 33.73 -6.51 2.83
C LYS A 290 32.80 -7.59 2.28
N THR A 291 32.52 -7.50 0.98
CA THR A 291 31.76 -8.51 0.24
C THR A 291 32.66 -9.20 -0.79
N PRO A 292 32.25 -10.34 -1.35
CA PRO A 292 32.98 -10.98 -2.46
C PRO A 292 33.15 -10.06 -3.68
N ALA A 293 32.25 -9.08 -3.86
CA ALA A 293 32.30 -8.10 -4.94
C ALA A 293 33.25 -6.92 -4.66
N GLY A 294 33.73 -6.75 -3.42
CA GLY A 294 34.61 -5.67 -3.04
C GLY A 294 34.35 -5.13 -1.63
N SER A 295 35.22 -4.20 -1.21
CA SER A 295 35.03 -3.42 0.01
C SER A 295 34.22 -2.16 -0.30
N PHE A 296 33.34 -1.76 0.61
CA PHE A 296 32.64 -0.49 0.53
C PHE A 296 32.43 0.10 1.92
N VAL A 297 32.21 1.41 1.97
CA VAL A 297 31.78 2.13 3.18
C VAL A 297 30.31 2.47 3.01
N GLN A 298 29.51 2.22 4.03
CA GLN A 298 28.09 2.50 4.05
C GLN A 298 27.78 3.46 5.19
N VAL A 299 27.03 4.52 4.93
CA VAL A 299 26.49 5.42 5.95
C VAL A 299 24.99 5.17 6.03
N ILE A 300 24.51 4.67 7.16
CA ILE A 300 23.14 4.17 7.35
C ILE A 300 22.39 5.13 8.27
N ASN A 301 21.17 5.50 7.90
CA ASN A 301 20.27 6.25 8.76
C ASN A 301 19.45 5.28 9.64
N GLU A 302 20.00 4.90 10.80
CA GLU A 302 19.27 4.01 11.74
C GLU A 302 18.07 4.70 12.40
N SER A 303 18.06 6.05 12.39
CA SER A 303 16.93 6.83 12.89
C SER A 303 15.75 6.87 11.91
N SER A 304 15.97 6.49 10.65
CA SER A 304 14.90 6.43 9.65
C SER A 304 13.99 5.24 9.91
N ASP A 305 12.75 5.52 10.30
CA ASP A 305 11.66 4.56 10.36
C ASP A 305 10.86 4.49 9.05
N PHE A 306 11.36 5.15 8.00
CA PHE A 306 10.73 5.22 6.69
C PHE A 306 10.48 3.81 6.13
N SER A 307 9.22 3.53 5.80
CA SER A 307 8.86 2.39 4.98
C SER A 307 7.57 2.68 4.22
N VAL A 308 7.56 2.38 2.93
CA VAL A 308 6.38 2.57 2.08
C VAL A 308 5.19 1.73 2.57
N ASN A 309 5.44 0.67 3.35
CA ASN A 309 4.37 -0.15 3.94
C ASN A 309 3.72 0.47 5.21
N LYS A 310 4.35 1.50 5.80
CA LYS A 310 3.89 2.19 7.02
C LYS A 310 3.55 3.63 6.68
N ARG A 311 2.25 3.89 6.48
CA ARG A 311 1.72 5.22 6.18
C ARG A 311 2.28 6.34 7.07
N SER A 312 2.40 6.09 8.37
CA SER A 312 2.90 7.06 9.35
C SER A 312 4.34 7.53 9.10
N SER A 313 5.14 6.77 8.34
CA SER A 313 6.54 7.10 8.12
C SER A 313 6.77 8.12 7.00
N PHE A 314 5.76 8.37 6.15
CA PHE A 314 5.88 9.29 5.01
C PHE A 314 4.73 10.30 4.91
N VAL A 315 3.64 10.07 5.65
CA VAL A 315 2.59 11.07 5.86
C VAL A 315 2.94 11.89 7.11
N THR A 316 3.87 12.82 6.94
CA THR A 316 4.32 13.77 7.97
C THR A 316 4.09 15.21 7.51
N SER A 317 4.24 16.20 8.39
CA SER A 317 4.10 17.59 7.96
C SER A 317 5.18 17.95 6.94
N PRO A 318 4.87 18.79 5.94
CA PRO A 318 5.86 19.22 4.95
C PRO A 318 7.16 19.76 5.57
N SER A 319 7.04 20.48 6.69
CA SER A 319 8.19 20.99 7.45
C SER A 319 9.15 19.89 7.93
N VAL A 320 8.61 18.75 8.40
CA VAL A 320 9.44 17.63 8.87
C VAL A 320 10.14 16.96 7.68
N ILE A 321 9.45 16.86 6.54
CA ILE A 321 10.05 16.35 5.29
C ILE A 321 11.17 17.30 4.83
N ASP A 322 10.95 18.61 4.88
CA ASP A 322 11.94 19.62 4.51
C ASP A 322 13.19 19.54 5.43
N ASP A 323 12.99 19.48 6.75
CA ASP A 323 14.08 19.41 7.73
C ASP A 323 14.91 18.12 7.54
N THR A 324 14.24 16.97 7.45
CA THR A 324 14.91 15.68 7.28
C THR A 324 15.61 15.55 5.92
N SER A 325 15.02 16.13 4.86
CA SER A 325 15.63 16.19 3.54
C SER A 325 16.91 17.05 3.54
N GLY A 326 16.88 18.19 4.22
CA GLY A 326 18.06 19.05 4.40
C GLY A 326 19.20 18.34 5.12
N VAL A 327 18.91 17.62 6.21
CA VAL A 327 19.92 16.84 6.95
C VAL A 327 20.60 15.80 6.07
N THR A 328 19.83 15.06 5.27
CA THR A 328 20.41 14.03 4.39
C THR A 328 21.17 14.62 3.23
N ALA A 329 20.72 15.74 2.68
CA ALA A 329 21.45 16.49 1.69
C ALA A 329 22.83 16.94 2.24
N GLU A 330 22.88 17.38 3.50
CA GLU A 330 24.13 17.72 4.19
C GLU A 330 25.04 16.50 4.42
N VAL A 331 24.48 15.39 4.92
CA VAL A 331 25.21 14.11 5.10
C VAL A 331 25.75 13.62 3.75
N PHE A 332 24.94 13.65 2.69
CA PHE A 332 25.32 13.24 1.36
C PHE A 332 26.45 14.11 0.80
N SER A 333 26.34 15.43 0.92
CA SER A 333 27.39 16.38 0.56
C SER A 333 28.70 16.09 1.29
N LYS A 334 28.62 15.78 2.59
CA LYS A 334 29.79 15.42 3.40
C LYS A 334 30.44 14.12 2.90
N VAL A 335 29.66 13.08 2.64
CA VAL A 335 30.15 11.80 2.07
C VAL A 335 30.82 12.04 0.73
N LEU A 336 30.17 12.80 -0.15
CA LEU A 336 30.68 13.13 -1.47
C LEU A 336 32.01 13.87 -1.39
N SER A 337 32.13 14.87 -0.49
CA SER A 337 33.36 15.65 -0.31
C SER A 337 34.55 14.78 0.09
N LEU A 338 34.36 13.83 1.02
CA LEU A 338 35.41 12.95 1.52
C LEU A 338 35.80 11.89 0.47
N ALA A 339 34.83 11.36 -0.26
CA ALA A 339 35.08 10.42 -1.35
C ALA A 339 35.81 11.09 -2.54
N ALA A 340 35.52 12.37 -2.83
CA ALA A 340 36.16 13.11 -3.91
C ALA A 340 37.59 13.60 -3.58
N HIS A 341 37.84 14.04 -2.33
CA HIS A 341 39.17 14.55 -1.93
C HIS A 341 40.27 13.47 -1.91
N GLY A 342 39.91 12.19 -1.77
CA GLY A 342 40.85 11.08 -1.81
C GLY A 342 41.61 10.89 -3.13
N ARG A 343 41.28 11.65 -4.18
CA ARG A 343 41.95 11.62 -5.50
C ARG A 343 43.00 12.71 -5.73
N LEU A 344 42.98 13.78 -4.94
CA LEU A 344 43.87 14.95 -5.15
C LEU A 344 45.16 14.86 -4.31
N SER A 345 45.29 13.82 -3.48
CA SER A 345 46.51 13.45 -2.76
C SER A 345 47.10 12.19 -3.37
#